data_AF-A0A3B9BK34-F1
#
_entry.id   AF-A0A3B9BK34-F1
#
_cell.length_a   1.000
_cell.length_b   1.000
_cell.length_c   1.000
_cell.angle_alpha   90.00
_cell.angle_beta   90.00
_cell.angle_gamma   90.00
#
_symmetry.space_group_name_H-M   'P 1'
#
loop_
_entity.id
_entity.type
_entity.pdbx_description
1 polymer ?
#
loop_
_entity_poly.entity_id
_entity_poly.type
_entity_poly.pdbx_seq_one_letter_code
_entity_poly.pdbx_strand_id
1 'polypeptide(L)' 'KGLESKIATVNNVTDGGMAGAITAALFLRKFVTDTTGWVHCDIYGWNAAAGPGRPVGGEGQAIRALYSLICARYLPR' A
#
# COMPACT_ATOMS: atom_id res chain seq x y z
N LYS A 1 -16.22 -10.13 0.57
CA LYS A 1 -16.47 -10.92 -0.65
C LYS A 1 -15.16 -11.11 -1.39
N GLY A 2 -14.63 -12.33 -1.40
CA GLY A 2 -13.35 -12.72 -1.98
C GLY A 2 -12.31 -13.26 -0.98
N LEU A 3 -12.41 -12.92 0.31
CA LEU A 3 -11.44 -13.34 1.35
C LEU A 3 -12.08 -14.25 2.41
N GLU A 4 -13.27 -14.79 2.14
CA GLU A 4 -13.91 -15.77 3.00
C GLU A 4 -13.10 -17.07 3.01
N SER A 5 -12.96 -17.68 4.18
CA SER A 5 -12.34 -19.01 4.32
C SER A 5 -13.35 -19.98 4.93
N LYS A 6 -13.31 -21.23 4.47
CA LYS A 6 -14.17 -22.32 5.00
C LYS A 6 -13.67 -22.88 6.33
N ILE A 7 -12.43 -22.56 6.70
CA ILE A 7 -11.73 -23.13 7.88
C ILE A 7 -11.27 -22.01 8.82
N ALA A 8 -10.69 -20.94 8.28
CA ALA A 8 -10.08 -19.87 9.05
C ALA A 8 -10.94 -18.59 9.04
N THR A 9 -10.53 -17.59 9.81
CA THR A 9 -11.20 -16.28 9.89
C THR A 9 -11.11 -15.48 8.59
N VAL A 10 -10.03 -15.64 7.83
CA VAL A 10 -9.79 -14.93 6.57
C VAL A 10 -8.83 -15.73 5.69
N ASN A 11 -9.01 -15.65 4.36
CA ASN A 11 -8.04 -16.16 3.38
C ASN A 11 -7.00 -15.09 3.01
N ASN A 12 -5.81 -15.46 2.53
CA ASN A 12 -4.80 -14.49 2.09
C ASN A 12 -4.87 -14.17 0.58
N VAL A 13 -5.69 -14.91 -0.17
CA VAL A 13 -5.86 -14.78 -1.62
C VAL A 13 -7.32 -15.02 -2.02
N THR A 14 -7.72 -14.50 -3.18
CA THR A 14 -8.99 -14.79 -3.84
C THR A 14 -8.86 -15.94 -4.84
N ASP A 15 -9.95 -16.66 -5.10
CA ASP A 15 -9.94 -17.78 -6.07
C ASP A 15 -9.71 -17.34 -7.54
N GLY A 16 -9.84 -16.04 -7.84
CA GLY A 16 -9.59 -15.46 -9.16
C GLY A 16 -8.30 -14.64 -9.22
N GLY A 17 -7.64 -14.61 -10.39
CA GLY A 17 -6.37 -13.90 -10.63
C GLY A 17 -6.50 -12.39 -10.91
N MET A 18 -7.69 -11.80 -10.79
CA MET A 18 -7.91 -10.37 -11.01
C MET A 18 -7.93 -9.60 -9.68
N ALA A 19 -7.66 -8.29 -9.74
CA ALA A 19 -7.74 -7.38 -8.60
C ALA A 19 -6.79 -7.67 -7.43
N GLY A 20 -5.61 -8.28 -7.68
CA GLY A 20 -4.64 -8.66 -6.65
C GLY A 20 -4.27 -7.54 -5.65
N ALA A 21 -3.97 -6.33 -6.13
CA ALA A 21 -3.65 -5.19 -5.26
C ALA A 21 -4.81 -4.80 -4.34
N ILE A 22 -6.05 -4.83 -4.84
CA ILE A 22 -7.25 -4.53 -4.06
C ILE A 22 -7.48 -5.62 -3.01
N THR A 23 -7.32 -6.89 -3.39
CA THR A 23 -7.43 -8.05 -2.48
C THR A 23 -6.42 -7.94 -1.34
N ALA A 24 -5.15 -7.63 -1.65
CA ALA A 24 -4.11 -7.44 -0.64
C ALA A 24 -4.43 -6.27 0.30
N ALA A 25 -4.87 -5.13 -0.23
CA ALA A 25 -5.28 -3.98 0.58
C ALA A 25 -6.46 -4.32 1.52
N LEU A 26 -7.46 -5.04 1.02
CA LEU A 26 -8.61 -5.50 1.83
C LEU A 26 -8.21 -6.52 2.90
N PHE A 27 -7.22 -7.36 2.63
CA PHE A 27 -6.65 -8.26 3.63
C PHE A 27 -5.99 -7.47 4.75
N LEU A 28 -5.07 -6.55 4.42
CA LEU A 28 -4.37 -5.72 5.42
C LEU A 28 -5.32 -4.89 6.27
N ARG A 29 -6.39 -4.34 5.66
CA ARG A 29 -7.41 -3.55 6.35
C ARG A 29 -8.04 -4.28 7.54
N LYS A 30 -8.15 -5.60 7.50
CA LYS A 30 -8.78 -6.40 8.57
C LYS A 30 -7.97 -6.39 9.88
N PHE A 31 -6.69 -6.04 9.83
CA PHE A 31 -5.80 -6.03 10.98
C PHE A 31 -5.56 -4.63 11.55
N VAL A 32 -6.14 -3.60 10.93
CA VAL A 32 -6.01 -2.22 11.38
C VAL A 32 -7.12 -1.92 12.40
N THR A 33 -6.74 -1.79 13.67
CA THR A 33 -7.64 -1.43 14.78
C THR A 33 -7.14 -0.15 15.48
N ASP A 34 -8.04 0.51 16.21
CA ASP A 34 -7.72 1.62 17.13
C ASP A 34 -6.88 2.77 16.52
N THR A 35 -7.22 3.22 15.31
CA THR A 35 -6.57 4.35 14.66
C THR A 35 -7.55 5.34 14.05
N THR A 36 -7.17 6.62 14.00
CA THR A 36 -7.92 7.72 13.37
C THR A 36 -7.59 7.89 11.88
N GLY A 37 -6.58 7.17 11.38
CA GLY A 37 -6.20 7.22 9.97
C GLY A 37 -5.28 6.06 9.59
N TRP A 38 -5.49 5.52 8.39
CA TRP A 38 -4.67 4.46 7.82
C TRP A 38 -4.51 4.69 6.32
N VAL A 39 -3.31 4.41 5.82
CA VAL A 39 -2.98 4.42 4.39
C VAL A 39 -2.17 3.17 4.07
N HIS A 40 -2.48 2.54 2.94
CA HIS A 40 -1.69 1.48 2.35
C HIS A 40 -1.18 1.97 1.00
N CYS A 41 0.13 1.86 0.78
CA CYS A 41 0.78 2.21 -0.47
C CYS A 41 1.39 0.94 -1.06
N ASP A 42 0.77 0.40 -2.11
CA ASP A 42 1.37 -0.62 -2.94
C ASP A 42 2.32 0.07 -3.93
N ILE A 43 3.63 -0.09 -3.73
CA ILE A 43 4.67 0.60 -4.49
C ILE A 43 5.57 -0.41 -5.18
N TYR A 44 5.91 -0.11 -6.44
CA TYR A 44 6.83 -0.97 -7.20
C TYR A 44 8.26 -0.88 -6.66
N GLY A 45 8.66 0.30 -6.16
CA GLY A 45 9.95 0.51 -5.50
C GLY A 45 11.17 0.41 -6.43
N TRP A 46 10.96 0.47 -7.74
CA TRP A 46 12.01 0.28 -8.74
C TRP A 46 11.81 1.17 -9.98
N ASN A 47 12.91 1.59 -10.61
CA ASN A 47 12.95 2.22 -11.93
C ASN A 47 13.42 1.20 -12.97
N ALA A 48 12.54 0.82 -13.90
CA ALA A 48 12.88 -0.14 -14.96
C ALA A 48 13.78 0.46 -16.06
N ALA A 49 13.78 1.78 -16.21
CA ALA A 49 14.57 2.50 -17.20
C ALA A 49 15.17 3.76 -16.56
N ALA A 50 16.34 4.19 -17.05
CA ALA A 50 16.99 5.39 -16.57
C ALA A 50 16.28 6.66 -17.05
N GLY A 51 16.21 7.66 -16.17
CA GLY A 51 15.81 9.02 -16.50
C GLY A 51 16.63 10.05 -15.70
N PRO A 52 16.47 11.35 -15.97
CA PRO A 52 17.16 12.40 -15.22
C PRO A 52 16.91 12.27 -13.71
N GLY A 53 17.97 12.08 -12.93
CA GLY A 53 17.90 11.88 -11.48
C GLY A 53 17.26 10.55 -11.03
N ARG A 54 17.01 9.61 -11.95
CA ARG A 54 16.29 8.35 -11.70
C ARG A 54 17.02 7.20 -12.39
N PRO A 55 18.16 6.74 -11.85
CA PRO A 55 18.88 5.61 -12.42
C PRO A 55 18.05 4.33 -12.34
N VAL A 56 18.38 3.34 -13.19
CA VAL A 56 17.81 1.98 -13.08
C VAL A 56 18.20 1.39 -11.74
N GLY A 57 17.23 0.83 -11.01
CA GLY A 57 17.46 0.32 -9.66
C GLY A 57 16.32 0.62 -8.71
N GLY A 58 16.59 0.45 -7.41
CA GLY A 58 15.65 0.82 -6.35
C GLY A 58 15.30 2.30 -6.37
N GLU A 59 14.03 2.61 -6.16
CA GLU A 59 13.49 3.98 -6.19
C GLU A 59 12.61 4.28 -4.97
N GLY A 60 12.82 5.46 -4.39
CA GLY A 60 12.06 5.99 -3.26
C GLY A 60 10.71 6.57 -3.70
N GLN A 61 9.75 5.71 -4.00
CA GLN A 61 8.39 6.11 -4.36
C GLN A 61 7.59 6.56 -3.13
N ALA A 62 6.61 7.45 -3.31
CA ALA A 62 5.70 7.99 -2.28
C ALA A 62 6.31 8.82 -1.14
N ILE A 63 7.63 8.79 -0.89
CA ILE A 63 8.29 9.46 0.25
C ILE A 63 7.90 10.95 0.35
N ARG A 64 8.03 11.71 -0.74
CA ARG A 64 7.70 13.15 -0.74
C ARG A 64 6.21 13.43 -0.51
N ALA A 65 5.33 12.58 -1.04
CA ALA A 65 3.90 12.73 -0.84
C ALA A 65 3.51 12.49 0.63
N LEU A 66 4.08 11.43 1.24
CA LEU A 66 3.90 11.13 2.66
C LEU A 66 4.46 12.26 3.54
N TYR A 67 5.66 12.76 3.24
CA TYR A 67 6.24 13.89 3.96
C TYR A 67 5.32 15.13 3.91
N SER A 68 4.86 15.52 2.73
CA SER A 68 3.93 16.64 2.58
C SER A 68 2.62 16.44 3.35
N LEU A 69 2.06 15.23 3.33
CA LEU A 69 0.85 14.89 4.09
C LEU A 69 1.06 15.05 5.60
N ILE A 70 2.18 14.53 6.12
CA ILE A 70 2.53 14.61 7.54
C ILE A 70 2.74 16.08 7.94
N CYS A 71 3.50 16.83 7.13
CA CYS A 71 3.75 18.26 7.37
C CYS A 71 2.45 19.05 7.42
N ALA A 72 1.57 18.87 6.43
CA ALA A 72 0.29 19.57 6.37
C ALA A 72 -0.64 19.23 7.55
N ARG A 73 -0.50 18.03 8.12
CA ARG A 73 -1.35 17.57 9.22
C ARG A 73 -0.84 17.97 10.61
N TYR A 74 0.48 18.08 10.79
CA TYR A 74 1.07 18.15 12.14
C TYR A 74 2.07 19.29 12.37
N LEU A 75 2.66 19.89 11.33
CA LEU A 75 3.56 21.01 11.55
C LEU A 75 2.76 22.29 11.82
N PRO A 76 3.15 23.10 12.82
CA PRO A 76 2.60 24.44 12.98
C PRO A 76 2.91 25.26 11.71
N ARG A 77 1.96 26.09 11.29
CA ARG A 77 2.23 27.13 10.30
C ARG A 77 3.12 28.22 10.89
#